data_AF-A0A7W2CFV1-F1
#
_entry.id   AF-A0A7W2CFV1-F1
#
_cell.length_a   1.000
_cell.length_b   1.000
_cell.length_c   1.000
_cell.angle_alpha   90.00
_cell.angle_beta   90.00
_cell.angle_gamma   90.00
#
_symmetry.space_group_name_H-M   'P 1'
#
loop_
_entity.id
_entity.type
_entity.pdbx_description
1 polymer ?
#
loop_
_entity_poly.entity_id
_entity_poly.type
_entity_poly.pdbx_seq_one_letter_code
_entity_poly.pdbx_strand_id
1 'polypeptide(L)' 'MLEYVTKLTLVPSRVTSHDVDELRGAGFSDRDVLDIAEVTAYYAYANRIADGLGVPVETWVEN' A
#
# COMPACT_ATOMS: atom_id res chain seq x y z
N MET A 1 -3.12 8.75 -6.68
CA MET A 1 -3.32 7.43 -6.03
C MET A 1 -2.04 6.59 -6.07
N LEU A 2 -1.56 6.16 -7.24
CA LEU A 2 -0.38 5.27 -7.32
C LEU A 2 0.90 5.85 -6.70
N GLU A 3 1.11 7.16 -6.80
CA GLU A 3 2.24 7.85 -6.15
C GLU A 3 2.18 7.74 -4.62
N TYR A 4 0.99 7.97 -4.03
CA TYR A 4 0.76 7.78 -2.60
C TYR A 4 1.05 6.34 -2.16
N VAL A 5 0.50 5.35 -2.89
CA VAL A 5 0.72 3.91 -2.62
C VAL A 5 2.21 3.58 -2.66
N THR A 6 2.90 4.01 -3.72
CA THR A 6 4.35 3.78 -3.90
C THR A 6 5.15 4.38 -2.75
N LYS A 7 4.86 5.63 -2.38
CA LYS A 7 5.53 6.32 -1.27
C LYS A 7 5.28 5.64 0.07
N LEU A 8 4.03 5.25 0.34
CA LEU A 8 3.65 4.57 1.58
C LEU A 8 4.29 3.18 1.69
N THR A 9 4.49 2.47 0.59
CA THR A 9 5.19 1.17 0.58
C THR A 9 6.69 1.33 0.80
N LEU A 10 7.34 2.25 0.08
CA LEU A 10 8.82 2.35 0.05
C LEU A 10 9.41 3.20 1.17
N VAL A 11 8.75 4.32 1.51
CA VAL A 11 9.25 5.32 2.46
C VAL A 11 8.10 5.87 3.33
N PRO A 12 7.40 5.01 4.11
CA PRO A 12 6.23 5.41 4.89
C PRO A 12 6.52 6.56 5.86
N SER A 13 7.74 6.65 6.39
CA SER A 13 8.16 7.75 7.29
C SER A 13 8.22 9.13 6.62
N ARG A 14 8.12 9.20 5.28
CA ARG A 14 8.10 10.44 4.50
C ARG A 14 6.70 10.82 4.02
N VAL A 15 5.67 10.00 4.30
CA VAL A 15 4.28 10.35 3.99
C VAL A 15 3.84 11.49 4.91
N THR A 16 3.13 12.45 4.36
CA THR A 16 2.66 13.66 5.04
C THR A 16 1.19 13.90 4.73
N SER A 17 0.58 14.89 5.40
CA SER A 17 -0.79 15.32 5.09
C SER A 17 -0.96 15.84 3.66
N HIS A 18 0.10 16.38 3.05
CA HIS A 18 0.05 16.83 1.66
C HIS A 18 -0.27 15.69 0.69
N ASP A 19 0.30 14.50 0.90
CA ASP A 19 0.03 13.34 0.04
C ASP A 19 -1.44 12.88 0.15
N VAL A 20 -2.07 13.09 1.32
CA VAL A 20 -3.50 12.84 1.55
C VAL A 20 -4.36 13.90 0.85
N ASP A 21 -3.94 15.17 0.92
CA ASP A 21 -4.63 16.27 0.26
C ASP A 21 -4.57 16.17 -1.27
N GLU A 22 -3.49 15.64 -1.84
CA GLU A 22 -3.39 15.31 -3.27
C GLU A 22 -4.40 14.23 -3.69
N LEU A 23 -4.65 13.21 -2.85
CA LEU A 23 -5.70 12.24 -3.12
C LEU A 23 -7.08 12.89 -3.10
N ARG A 24 -7.37 13.75 -2.11
CA ARG A 24 -8.62 14.51 -2.05
C ARG A 24 -8.78 15.43 -3.26
N GLY A 25 -7.71 16.11 -3.67
CA GLY A 25 -7.67 16.96 -4.87
C GLY A 25 -7.94 16.19 -6.16
N ALA A 26 -7.62 14.89 -6.19
CA ALA A 26 -7.95 13.98 -7.29
C ALA A 26 -9.40 13.44 -7.23
N GLY A 27 -10.20 13.83 -6.24
CA GLY A 27 -11.62 13.48 -6.12
C GLY A 27 -11.91 12.26 -5.23
N PHE A 28 -10.92 11.70 -4.54
CA PHE A 28 -11.14 10.63 -3.57
C PHE A 28 -11.79 11.18 -2.30
N SER A 29 -12.82 10.49 -1.81
CA SER A 29 -13.42 10.77 -0.51
C SER A 29 -12.49 10.36 0.63
N ASP A 30 -12.75 10.84 1.86
CA ASP A 30 -11.97 10.41 3.03
C ASP A 30 -12.05 8.89 3.26
N ARG A 31 -13.18 8.27 2.88
CA ARG A 31 -13.34 6.81 2.90
C ARG A 31 -12.42 6.15 1.88
N ASP A 32 -12.38 6.64 0.64
CA ASP A 32 -11.50 6.09 -0.39
C ASP A 32 -10.02 6.22 0.02
N VAL A 33 -9.64 7.34 0.65
CA VAL A 33 -8.27 7.54 1.14
C VAL A 33 -7.91 6.55 2.25
N LEU A 34 -8.84 6.29 3.18
CA LEU A 34 -8.67 5.26 4.19
C LEU A 34 -8.50 3.88 3.54
N ASP A 35 -9.38 3.51 2.61
CA ASP A 35 -9.34 2.22 1.91
C ASP A 35 -8.02 2.05 1.14
N ILE A 36 -7.53 3.10 0.47
CA ILE A 36 -6.22 3.10 -0.22
C ILE A 36 -5.08 2.85 0.79
N ALA A 37 -5.07 3.54 1.92
CA ALA A 37 -4.03 3.42 2.93
C ALA A 37 -4.03 2.03 3.59
N GLU A 38 -5.22 1.50 3.93
CA GLU A 38 -5.40 0.21 4.57
C GLU A 38 -4.95 -0.94 3.66
N VAL A 39 -5.41 -0.97 2.40
CA VAL A 39 -5.01 -1.99 1.43
C VAL A 39 -3.50 -1.96 1.19
N THR A 40 -2.93 -0.76 1.02
CA THR A 40 -1.48 -0.61 0.83
C THR A 40 -0.69 -1.13 2.03
N ALA A 41 -1.12 -0.78 3.25
CA ALA A 41 -0.47 -1.22 4.48
C ALA A 41 -0.60 -2.72 4.70
N TYR A 42 -1.76 -3.30 4.40
CA TYR A 42 -2.01 -4.74 4.49
C TYR A 42 -1.06 -5.54 3.60
N TYR A 43 -0.94 -5.18 2.32
CA TYR A 43 0.01 -5.84 1.42
C TYR A 43 1.46 -5.63 1.86
N ALA A 44 1.81 -4.43 2.32
CA ALA A 44 3.15 -4.19 2.83
C ALA A 44 3.47 -5.04 4.07
N TYR A 45 2.50 -5.32 4.94
CA TYR A 45 2.65 -6.26 6.06
C TYR A 45 2.76 -7.71 5.57
N ALA A 46 1.81 -8.17 4.76
CA ALA A 46 1.74 -9.54 4.27
C ALA A 46 3.00 -9.92 3.47
N ASN A 47 3.44 -9.06 2.54
CA ASN A 47 4.63 -9.29 1.73
C ASN A 47 5.89 -9.38 2.60
N ARG A 48 6.03 -8.53 3.62
CA ARG A 48 7.18 -8.61 4.54
C ARG A 48 7.23 -9.91 5.32
N ILE A 49 6.08 -10.47 5.68
CA ILE A 49 6.01 -11.78 6.34
C ILE A 49 6.34 -12.89 5.34
N ALA A 50 5.69 -12.91 4.18
CA ALA A 50 5.89 -13.94 3.16
C ALA A 50 7.33 -13.95 2.64
N ASP A 51 7.81 -12.81 2.14
CA ASP A 51 9.16 -12.68 1.57
C ASP A 51 10.23 -12.78 2.66
N GLY A 52 9.99 -12.18 3.83
CA GLY A 52 10.96 -12.17 4.93
C GLY A 52 11.18 -13.54 5.58
N LEU A 53 10.18 -14.43 5.50
CA LEU A 53 10.30 -15.82 5.95
C LEU A 53 10.59 -16.80 4.80
N GLY A 54 10.62 -16.32 3.55
CA GLY A 54 10.83 -17.17 2.37
C GLY A 54 9.70 -18.16 2.12
N VAL A 55 8.45 -17.76 2.34
CA VAL A 55 7.26 -18.60 2.08
C VAL A 55 7.21 -18.93 0.58
N PRO A 56 7.21 -20.23 0.19
CA PRO A 56 7.16 -20.61 -1.21
C PRO A 56 5.76 -20.38 -1.78
N VAL A 57 5.72 -20.07 -3.07
CA VAL A 57 4.46 -20.06 -3.83
C VAL A 57 3.85 -21.46 -3.83
N GLU A 58 2.53 -21.54 -3.71
CA GLU A 58 1.81 -22.81 -3.70
C GLU A 58 1.97 -23.54 -5.04
N THR A 59 2.08 -24.86 -5.00
CA THR A 59 2.37 -25.69 -6.19
C THR A 59 1.29 -25.65 -7.27
N TRP A 60 0.10 -25.15 -6.94
CA TRP A 60 -1.02 -24.98 -7.87
C TRP A 60 -1.15 -23.57 -8.45
N VAL A 61 -0.31 -22.62 -8.01
CA VAL A 61 -0.19 -21.29 -8.61
C VAL A 61 0.92 -21.40 -9.67
N GLU A 62 0.54 -21.70 -10.91
CA GLU A 62 1.48 -21.81 -12.04
C GLU A 62 2.04 -20.44 -12.44
N ASN A 63 3.32 -20.41 -12.84
CA ASN A 63 4.02 -19.24 -13.38
C ASN A 63 3.58 -18.90 -14.81
#